data_AF-A0A843A5F4-F1
#
_entry.id   AF-A0A843A5F4-F1
#
_cell.length_a   1.000
_cell.length_b   1.000
_cell.length_c   1.000
_cell.angle_alpha   90.00
_cell.angle_beta   90.00
_cell.angle_gamma   90.00
#
_symmetry.space_group_name_H-M   'P 1'
#
loop_
_entity.id
_entity.type
_entity.pdbx_description
1 polymer ?
#
loop_
_entity_poly.entity_id
_entity_poly.type
_entity_poly.pdbx_seq_one_letter_code
_entity_poly.pdbx_strand_id
1 'polypeptide(L)'
;RSPPDYNIYRGFVFFNTSTLPANAYLDSATLSLYKKDDYSTTDFAITIQNGQPTYPHNPMQSSDYNKNDYSGNGGALNTSLFTSGYNAIIMNNLSWINKTGTTKLCLRSSRDISGTTPTGSEYINVHSRIPRYVSTETRHCLSEPVEDQEHRINEHPRVSVNTGTIL
;
A
#
# COMPACT_ATOMS: atom_id res chain seq x y z
N ARG A 1 -29.20 -28.27 -10.09
CA ARG A 1 -28.01 -28.40 -9.23
C ARG A 1 -27.69 -27.01 -8.72
N SER A 2 -27.79 -26.74 -7.42
CA SER A 2 -27.32 -25.46 -6.87
C SER A 2 -25.81 -25.33 -7.15
N PRO A 3 -25.32 -24.14 -7.50
CA PRO A 3 -23.88 -23.92 -7.57
C PRO A 3 -23.25 -24.29 -6.22
N PRO A 4 -22.02 -24.81 -6.21
CA PRO A 4 -21.32 -25.07 -4.96
C PRO A 4 -21.21 -23.77 -4.15
N ASP A 5 -21.44 -23.86 -2.84
CA ASP A 5 -21.24 -22.73 -1.93
C ASP A 5 -19.74 -22.41 -1.86
N TYR A 6 -19.39 -21.12 -1.92
CA TYR A 6 -18.02 -20.64 -1.80
C TYR A 6 -17.95 -19.40 -0.91
N ASN A 7 -16.83 -19.25 -0.21
CA ASN A 7 -16.52 -18.05 0.57
C ASN A 7 -15.52 -17.18 -0.20
N ILE A 8 -15.74 -15.86 -0.19
CA ILE A 8 -14.80 -14.88 -0.72
C ILE A 8 -14.13 -14.16 0.44
N TYR A 9 -12.81 -14.33 0.54
CA TYR A 9 -11.98 -13.62 1.51
C TYR A 9 -11.40 -12.35 0.89
N ARG A 10 -11.42 -11.26 1.64
CA ARG A 10 -10.83 -9.96 1.26
C ARG A 10 -9.91 -9.50 2.38
N GLY A 11 -8.70 -9.08 2.02
CA GLY A 11 -7.71 -8.60 2.97
C GLY A 11 -7.83 -7.10 3.18
N PHE A 12 -7.54 -6.63 4.39
CA PHE A 12 -7.49 -5.21 4.70
C PHE A 12 -6.23 -4.91 5.51
N VAL A 13 -5.54 -3.84 5.16
CA VAL A 13 -4.32 -3.39 5.84
C VAL A 13 -4.45 -1.93 6.23
N PHE A 14 -3.96 -1.63 7.43
CA PHE A 14 -4.00 -0.30 8.04
C PHE A 14 -2.57 0.11 8.39
N PHE A 15 -2.17 1.30 7.97
CA PHE A 15 -0.87 1.86 8.27
C PHE A 15 -1.05 3.23 8.90
N ASN A 16 -0.52 3.40 10.12
CA ASN A 16 -0.44 4.72 10.71
C ASN A 16 0.65 5.52 9.99
N THR A 17 0.22 6.46 9.15
CA THR A 17 1.07 7.32 8.35
C THR A 17 0.99 8.77 8.84
N SER A 18 0.47 9.01 10.05
CA SER A 18 0.29 10.35 10.63
C SER A 18 1.59 11.09 10.92
N THR A 19 2.73 10.38 10.91
CA THR A 19 4.06 10.96 11.07
C THR A 19 4.57 11.62 9.79
N LEU A 20 3.93 11.42 8.64
CA LEU A 20 4.32 12.10 7.41
C LEU A 20 3.88 13.57 7.48
N PRO A 21 4.71 14.50 6.97
CA PRO A 21 4.27 15.88 6.76
C PRO A 21 3.11 15.95 5.76
N ALA A 22 2.17 16.87 5.97
CA ALA A 22 1.05 17.07 5.05
C ALA A 22 1.50 17.40 3.61
N ASN A 23 2.61 18.13 3.47
CA ASN A 23 3.24 18.49 2.21
C ASN A 23 4.35 17.51 1.77
N ALA A 24 4.47 16.33 2.41
CA ALA A 24 5.48 15.35 2.03
C ALA A 24 5.35 14.98 0.55
N TYR A 25 6.46 15.05 -0.18
CA TYR A 25 6.55 14.49 -1.52
C TYR A 25 6.79 12.99 -1.41
N LEU A 26 6.01 12.20 -2.16
CA LEU A 26 6.16 10.74 -2.19
C LEU A 26 6.69 10.37 -3.57
N ASP A 27 7.91 9.84 -3.60
CA ASP A 27 8.56 9.39 -4.85
C ASP A 27 8.15 7.96 -5.21
N SER A 28 8.08 7.08 -4.20
CA SER A 28 7.61 5.71 -4.35
C SER A 28 7.01 5.17 -3.05
N ALA A 29 6.22 4.10 -3.17
CA ALA A 29 5.78 3.32 -2.03
C ALA A 29 5.65 1.84 -2.42
N THR A 30 5.94 0.96 -1.47
CA THR A 30 5.83 -0.49 -1.65
C THR A 30 5.02 -1.05 -0.49
N LEU A 31 4.04 -1.89 -0.82
CA LEU A 31 3.35 -2.72 0.16
C LEU A 31 4.08 -4.06 0.25
N SER A 32 4.64 -4.36 1.41
CA SER A 32 5.31 -5.63 1.71
C SER A 32 4.37 -6.61 2.40
N LEU A 33 4.19 -7.79 1.81
CA LEU A 33 3.37 -8.89 2.33
C LEU A 33 4.24 -10.11 2.63
N TYR A 34 4.28 -10.54 3.89
CA TYR A 34 4.94 -11.78 4.28
C TYR A 34 4.05 -12.98 3.95
N LYS A 35 4.54 -13.91 3.11
CA LYS A 35 3.87 -15.17 2.79
C LYS A 35 3.85 -16.08 4.01
N LYS A 36 2.67 -16.34 4.57
CA LYS A 36 2.46 -17.37 5.59
C LYS A 36 2.13 -18.70 4.92
N ASP A 37 1.06 -18.73 4.13
CA ASP A 37 0.60 -19.91 3.40
C ASP A 37 0.05 -19.52 2.03
N ASP A 38 0.02 -20.47 1.11
CA ASP A 38 -0.57 -20.33 -0.21
C ASP A 38 -1.30 -21.62 -0.57
N TYR A 39 -2.63 -21.48 -0.62
CA TYR A 39 -3.56 -22.57 -0.90
C TYR A 39 -4.24 -22.35 -2.24
N SER A 40 -3.63 -21.57 -3.14
CA SER A 40 -4.17 -21.30 -4.46
C SER A 40 -3.88 -22.48 -5.41
N THR A 41 -4.93 -23.20 -5.79
CA THR A 41 -4.87 -24.18 -6.88
C THR A 41 -4.98 -23.51 -8.26
N THR A 42 -5.52 -22.30 -8.27
CA THR A 42 -5.60 -21.44 -9.43
C THR A 42 -4.95 -20.10 -9.10
N ASP A 43 -4.01 -19.68 -9.93
CA ASP A 43 -3.34 -18.41 -9.73
C ASP A 43 -4.25 -17.19 -9.95
N PHE A 44 -3.99 -16.14 -9.16
CA PHE A 44 -4.66 -14.85 -9.28
C PHE A 44 -3.71 -13.71 -8.90
N ALA A 45 -4.07 -12.48 -9.25
CA ALA A 45 -3.33 -11.31 -8.77
C ALA A 45 -3.94 -10.78 -7.47
N ILE A 46 -3.11 -10.64 -6.44
CA ILE A 46 -3.41 -9.86 -5.24
C ILE A 46 -3.37 -8.39 -5.68
N THR A 47 -4.52 -7.72 -5.70
CA THR A 47 -4.66 -6.36 -6.22
C THR A 47 -5.01 -5.40 -5.08
N ILE A 48 -4.27 -4.30 -5.00
CA ILE A 48 -4.55 -3.21 -4.07
C ILE A 48 -5.72 -2.39 -4.63
N GLN A 49 -6.77 -2.20 -3.83
CA GLN A 49 -7.91 -1.34 -4.15
C GLN A 49 -8.14 -0.29 -3.06
N ASN A 50 -8.73 0.84 -3.46
CA ASN A 50 -9.00 1.96 -2.57
C ASN A 50 -10.50 2.09 -2.28
N GLY A 51 -10.82 2.32 -1.01
CA GLY A 51 -12.16 2.71 -0.52
C GLY A 51 -12.13 3.94 0.39
N GLN A 52 -10.97 4.58 0.51
CA GLN A 52 -10.78 5.75 1.37
C GLN A 52 -11.51 6.98 0.82
N PRO A 53 -11.94 7.91 1.70
CA PRO A 53 -11.63 8.00 3.13
C PRO A 53 -12.51 7.11 4.03
N THR A 54 -13.65 6.66 3.55
CA THR A 54 -14.65 5.95 4.37
C THR A 54 -14.20 4.54 4.73
N TYR A 55 -13.82 3.73 3.73
CA TYR A 55 -13.62 2.28 3.89
C TYR A 55 -12.14 1.85 3.82
N PRO A 56 -11.80 0.69 4.40
CA PRO A 56 -12.58 0.00 5.44
C PRO A 56 -12.74 0.88 6.69
N HIS A 57 -13.72 0.61 7.55
CA HIS A 57 -13.82 1.23 8.86
C HIS A 57 -12.69 0.75 9.80
N ASN A 58 -12.41 1.53 10.84
CA ASN A 58 -11.53 1.13 11.93
C ASN A 58 -12.23 1.44 13.27
N PRO A 59 -12.74 0.43 14.01
CA PRO A 59 -12.62 -1.01 13.76
C PRO A 59 -13.43 -1.48 12.53
N MET A 60 -13.05 -2.63 11.96
CA MET A 60 -13.76 -3.20 10.80
C MET A 60 -15.18 -3.63 11.14
N GLN A 61 -16.07 -3.50 10.17
CA GLN A 61 -17.48 -3.83 10.23
C GLN A 61 -17.84 -4.87 9.17
N SER A 62 -18.98 -5.54 9.30
CA SER A 62 -19.45 -6.51 8.29
C SER A 62 -19.68 -5.86 6.91
N SER A 63 -20.09 -4.59 6.89
CA SER A 63 -20.25 -3.79 5.68
C SER A 63 -18.93 -3.57 4.92
N ASP A 64 -17.78 -3.58 5.59
CA ASP A 64 -16.48 -3.41 4.94
C ASP A 64 -16.14 -4.54 3.96
N TYR A 65 -16.84 -5.67 4.05
CA TYR A 65 -16.69 -6.74 3.08
C TYR A 65 -17.50 -6.50 1.81
N ASN A 66 -18.27 -5.42 1.65
CA ASN A 66 -18.95 -5.14 0.38
C ASN A 66 -17.94 -4.71 -0.70
N LYS A 67 -17.84 -5.51 -1.77
CA LYS A 67 -16.87 -5.25 -2.85
C LYS A 67 -17.09 -3.94 -3.61
N ASN A 68 -18.31 -3.41 -3.60
CA ASN A 68 -18.65 -2.21 -4.35
C ASN A 68 -18.08 -0.94 -3.70
N ASP A 69 -17.60 -1.03 -2.46
CA ASP A 69 -16.96 0.06 -1.73
C ASP A 69 -15.48 0.24 -2.09
N TYR A 70 -14.93 -0.63 -2.95
CA TYR A 70 -13.52 -0.63 -3.33
C TYR A 70 -13.35 -0.65 -4.85
N SER A 71 -12.43 0.17 -5.34
CA SER A 71 -12.15 0.28 -6.78
C SER A 71 -10.69 0.65 -7.07
N GLY A 72 -10.36 0.68 -8.36
CA GLY A 72 -9.01 0.99 -8.85
C GLY A 72 -8.04 -0.19 -8.78
N ASN A 73 -6.81 0.08 -9.21
CA ASN A 73 -5.66 -0.83 -9.14
C ASN A 73 -4.44 -0.02 -8.66
N GLY A 74 -4.11 -0.15 -7.39
CA GLY A 74 -2.98 0.52 -6.76
C GLY A 74 -1.66 -0.20 -6.93
N GLY A 75 -1.63 -1.32 -7.65
CA GLY A 75 -0.53 -2.26 -7.69
C GLY A 75 -1.05 -3.68 -7.53
N ALA A 76 -0.38 -4.65 -8.16
CA ALA A 76 -0.77 -6.05 -8.06
C ALA A 76 0.44 -6.99 -8.11
N LEU A 77 0.27 -8.17 -7.51
CA LEU A 77 1.25 -9.25 -7.55
C LEU A 77 0.55 -10.59 -7.77
N ASN A 78 1.02 -11.36 -8.75
CA ASN A 78 0.46 -12.67 -9.06
C ASN A 78 0.91 -13.72 -8.04
N THR A 79 0.01 -14.62 -7.61
CA THR A 79 0.31 -15.71 -6.68
C THR A 79 1.35 -16.70 -7.24
N SER A 80 1.44 -16.87 -8.56
CA SER A 80 2.49 -17.69 -9.18
C SER A 80 3.90 -17.16 -8.92
N LEU A 81 4.03 -15.87 -8.56
CA LEU A 81 5.30 -15.22 -8.23
C LEU A 81 5.53 -15.13 -6.71
N PHE A 82 4.65 -15.72 -5.91
CA PHE A 82 4.67 -15.55 -4.46
C PHE A 82 5.72 -16.47 -3.81
N THR A 83 6.82 -15.89 -3.37
CA THR A 83 7.92 -16.63 -2.74
C THR A 83 7.79 -16.63 -1.22
N SER A 84 8.48 -17.56 -0.55
CA SER A 84 8.63 -17.52 0.91
C SER A 84 9.24 -16.18 1.36
N GLY A 85 8.76 -15.62 2.47
CA GLY A 85 9.23 -14.34 2.98
C GLY A 85 8.40 -13.15 2.50
N TYR A 86 9.02 -11.97 2.43
CA TYR A 86 8.36 -10.72 2.03
C TYR A 86 8.26 -10.63 0.50
N ASN A 87 7.07 -10.31 0.05
CA ASN A 87 6.74 -10.07 -1.35
C ASN A 87 6.29 -8.62 -1.50
N ALA A 88 6.86 -7.92 -2.48
CA ALA A 88 6.63 -6.51 -2.70
C ALA A 88 5.55 -6.27 -3.75
N ILE A 89 4.62 -5.36 -3.45
CA ILE A 89 3.71 -4.76 -4.43
C ILE A 89 4.04 -3.27 -4.53
N ILE A 90 4.64 -2.87 -5.65
CA ILE A 90 4.92 -1.46 -5.92
C ILE A 90 3.60 -0.72 -6.12
N MET A 91 3.44 0.42 -5.44
CA MET A 91 2.24 1.22 -5.54
C MET A 91 2.26 2.11 -6.78
N ASN A 92 1.25 1.95 -7.64
CA ASN A 92 1.07 2.74 -8.86
C ASN A 92 0.36 4.08 -8.61
N ASN A 93 -0.30 4.24 -7.46
CA ASN A 93 -1.03 5.45 -7.13
C ASN A 93 -0.74 5.89 -5.68
N LEU A 94 0.23 6.80 -5.55
CA LEU A 94 0.66 7.33 -4.26
C LEU A 94 -0.35 8.29 -3.62
N SER A 95 -1.36 8.77 -4.37
CA SER A 95 -2.44 9.60 -3.81
C SER A 95 -3.33 8.84 -2.81
N TRP A 96 -3.24 7.51 -2.79
CA TRP A 96 -3.97 6.67 -1.83
C TRP A 96 -3.31 6.63 -0.44
N ILE A 97 -2.11 7.20 -0.30
CA ILE A 97 -1.40 7.28 0.98
C ILE A 97 -1.90 8.53 1.72
N ASN A 98 -2.53 8.30 2.87
CA ASN A 98 -2.97 9.37 3.75
C ASN A 98 -1.78 9.92 4.54
N LYS A 99 -1.31 11.12 4.21
CA LYS A 99 -0.11 11.70 4.83
C LYS A 99 -0.29 12.18 6.26
N THR A 100 -1.52 12.38 6.74
CA THR A 100 -1.75 12.97 8.08
C THR A 100 -2.60 12.08 8.97
N GLY A 101 -2.82 10.83 8.58
CA GLY A 101 -3.69 9.91 9.29
C GLY A 101 -3.36 8.45 9.00
N THR A 102 -4.39 7.62 8.96
CA THR A 102 -4.24 6.20 8.63
C THR A 102 -4.45 5.98 7.14
N THR A 103 -3.50 5.33 6.50
CA THR A 103 -3.67 4.75 5.16
C THR A 103 -4.36 3.39 5.29
N LYS A 104 -5.47 3.20 4.58
CA LYS A 104 -6.28 1.98 4.60
C LYS A 104 -6.41 1.42 3.20
N LEU A 105 -6.06 0.14 3.00
CA LEU A 105 -6.08 -0.48 1.68
C LEU A 105 -6.80 -1.83 1.72
N CYS A 106 -7.51 -2.13 0.63
CA CYS A 106 -8.15 -3.43 0.41
C CYS A 106 -7.27 -4.29 -0.52
N LEU A 107 -7.12 -5.56 -0.19
CA LEU A 107 -6.45 -6.57 -1.00
C LEU A 107 -7.50 -7.53 -1.54
N ARG A 108 -7.68 -7.54 -2.87
CA ARG A 108 -8.66 -8.40 -3.55
C ARG A 108 -8.01 -9.21 -4.64
N SER A 109 -8.50 -10.44 -4.83
CA SER A 109 -8.08 -11.26 -5.96
C SER A 109 -8.61 -10.64 -7.26
N SER A 110 -7.82 -10.72 -8.33
CA SER A 110 -8.27 -10.31 -9.66
C SER A 110 -9.52 -11.05 -10.11
N ARG A 111 -9.72 -12.29 -9.65
CA ARG A 111 -10.91 -13.12 -9.91
C ARG A 111 -12.16 -12.59 -9.19
N ASP A 112 -12.04 -12.15 -7.93
CA ASP A 112 -13.14 -11.48 -7.22
C ASP A 112 -13.48 -10.13 -7.90
N ILE A 113 -12.47 -9.41 -8.37
CA ILE A 113 -12.66 -8.16 -9.13
C ILE A 113 -13.41 -8.42 -10.44
N SER A 114 -13.06 -9.48 -11.19
CA SER A 114 -13.73 -9.84 -12.45
C SER A 114 -15.05 -10.59 -12.28
N GLY A 115 -15.46 -10.90 -11.04
CA GLY A 115 -16.67 -11.68 -10.78
C GLY A 115 -16.56 -13.14 -11.21
N THR A 116 -15.35 -13.68 -11.30
CA THR A 116 -15.10 -15.07 -11.67
C THR A 116 -15.34 -15.98 -10.47
N THR A 117 -16.30 -16.90 -10.60
CA THR A 117 -16.61 -17.89 -9.57
C THR A 117 -15.38 -18.75 -9.27
N PRO A 118 -15.00 -18.93 -7.98
CA PRO A 118 -13.94 -19.87 -7.60
C PRO A 118 -14.26 -21.29 -8.01
N THR A 119 -13.24 -22.02 -8.48
CA THR A 119 -13.38 -23.43 -8.89
C THR A 119 -12.72 -24.41 -7.93
N GLY A 120 -11.95 -23.89 -6.97
CA GLY A 120 -11.23 -24.61 -5.93
C GLY A 120 -10.78 -23.64 -4.83
N SER A 121 -9.76 -24.03 -4.06
CA SER A 121 -9.12 -23.12 -3.11
C SER A 121 -8.29 -22.08 -3.87
N GLU A 122 -8.61 -20.81 -3.68
CA GLU A 122 -8.00 -19.68 -4.38
C GLU A 122 -7.71 -18.55 -3.37
N TYR A 123 -6.90 -18.84 -2.34
CA TYR A 123 -6.56 -17.88 -1.29
C TYR A 123 -5.13 -18.05 -0.77
N ILE A 124 -4.62 -16.97 -0.17
CA ILE A 124 -3.32 -16.92 0.50
C ILE A 124 -3.48 -16.36 1.91
N ASN A 125 -2.58 -16.74 2.81
CA ASN A 125 -2.44 -16.12 4.12
C ASN A 125 -1.20 -15.24 4.12
N VAL A 126 -1.36 -13.97 4.47
CA VAL A 126 -0.26 -13.01 4.53
C VAL A 126 -0.29 -12.22 5.83
N HIS A 127 0.88 -11.76 6.25
CA HIS A 127 1.01 -10.70 7.25
C HIS A 127 1.56 -9.45 6.59
N SER A 128 1.08 -8.27 6.98
CA SER A 128 1.70 -7.00 6.62
C SER A 128 2.65 -6.55 7.73
N ARG A 129 3.69 -5.78 7.37
CA ARG A 129 4.51 -5.04 8.34
C ARG A 129 4.15 -3.57 8.33
N ILE A 130 4.25 -2.95 9.51
CA ILE A 130 4.09 -1.50 9.70
C ILE A 130 5.31 -0.79 9.07
N PRO A 131 5.14 0.34 8.35
CA PRO A 131 6.24 1.18 7.91
C PRO A 131 7.09 1.60 9.12
N ARG A 132 8.38 1.22 9.14
CA ARG A 132 9.35 1.88 10.02
C ARG A 132 9.87 3.11 9.31
N TYR A 133 9.55 4.29 9.82
CA TYR A 133 10.20 5.52 9.40
C TYR A 133 11.69 5.44 9.78
N VAL A 134 12.58 5.52 8.79
CA VAL A 134 14.02 5.72 9.00
C VAL A 134 14.40 7.01 8.31
N SER A 135 14.44 8.12 9.05
CA SER A 135 15.10 9.34 8.57
C SER A 135 16.61 9.12 8.58
N THR A 136 17.23 9.06 7.41
CA THR A 136 18.67 9.32 7.31
C THR A 136 18.85 10.81 7.06
N GLU A 137 19.11 11.58 8.11
CA GLU A 137 19.58 12.95 7.95
C GLU A 137 21.00 12.91 7.37
N THR A 138 21.14 13.19 6.07
CA THR A 138 22.45 13.63 5.56
C THR A 138 22.60 15.08 6.02
N ARG A 139 23.33 15.31 7.11
CA ARG A 139 23.77 16.66 7.47
C ARG A 139 24.69 17.15 6.36
N HIS A 140 24.15 17.96 5.45
CA HIS A 140 24.99 18.78 4.58
C HIS A 140 25.54 19.89 5.48
N CYS A 141 26.80 19.77 5.87
CA CYS A 141 27.50 20.82 6.60
C CYS A 141 27.65 22.02 5.66
N LEU A 142 26.76 23.00 5.77
CA LEU A 142 27.01 24.32 5.20
C LEU A 142 28.01 25.01 6.12
N SER A 143 29.29 24.95 5.78
CA SER A 143 30.23 25.98 6.23
C SER A 143 29.99 27.21 5.37
N GLU A 144 29.25 28.20 5.88
CA GLU A 144 29.20 29.53 5.27
C GLU A 144 30.54 30.24 5.49
N PRO A 145 31.12 30.91 4.47
CA PRO A 145 31.85 32.13 4.67
C PRO A 145 30.96 33.34 4.33
N VAL A 146 31.27 34.40 5.05
CA VAL A 146 30.59 35.70 5.17
C VAL A 146 30.67 36.54 3.87
N GLU A 147 29.58 37.30 3.61
CA GLU A 147 29.44 38.48 2.72
C GLU A 147 29.64 38.33 1.20
N ASP A 148 28.55 38.44 0.42
CA ASP A 148 28.23 39.67 -0.32
C ASP A 148 26.83 39.63 -0.97
N GLN A 149 26.23 40.81 -1.15
CA GLN A 149 24.88 41.06 -1.65
C GLN A 149 24.70 40.76 -3.16
N GLU A 150 23.47 40.31 -3.52
CA GLU A 150 22.66 40.70 -4.69
C GLU A 150 21.95 39.50 -5.38
N HIS A 151 20.68 39.74 -5.72
CA HIS A 151 19.77 38.92 -6.51
C HIS A 151 19.09 37.71 -5.84
N ARG A 152 17.94 38.01 -5.24
CA ARG A 152 16.89 37.04 -4.88
C ARG A 152 16.53 36.15 -6.08
N ILE A 153 16.86 34.87 -5.97
CA ILE A 153 16.07 33.79 -6.58
C ILE A 153 15.49 33.03 -5.40
N ASN A 154 14.15 32.97 -5.31
CA ASN A 154 13.44 32.13 -4.35
C ASN A 154 13.74 30.66 -4.69
N GLU A 155 14.87 30.14 -4.23
CA GLU A 155 15.06 28.71 -4.13
C GLU A 155 14.28 28.23 -2.91
N HIS A 156 13.04 27.77 -3.16
CA HIS A 156 12.35 26.95 -2.18
C HIS A 156 13.31 25.84 -1.74
N PRO A 157 13.54 25.63 -0.43
CA PRO A 157 14.41 24.56 0.03
C PRO A 157 13.90 23.24 -0.56
N ARG A 158 14.68 22.69 -1.49
CA ARG A 158 14.43 21.36 -2.06
C ARG A 158 14.78 20.34 -1.00
N VAL A 159 13.82 20.07 -0.11
CA VAL A 159 13.88 18.89 0.75
C VAL A 159 13.59 17.69 -0.15
N SER A 160 14.63 17.14 -0.77
CA SER A 160 14.55 15.80 -1.38
C SER A 160 14.49 14.80 -0.23
N VAL A 161 13.28 14.40 0.14
CA VAL A 161 13.11 13.27 1.04
C VAL A 161 13.26 12.01 0.20
N ASN A 162 14.48 11.47 0.14
CA ASN A 162 14.69 10.08 -0.24
C ASN A 162 14.14 9.21 0.92
N THR A 163 12.83 8.99 0.94
CA THR A 163 12.27 8.00 1.87
C THR A 163 12.56 6.62 1.30
N GLY A 164 13.63 6.02 1.81
CA GLY A 164 13.99 4.64 1.56
C GLY A 164 12.85 3.66 1.85
N THR A 165 12.99 2.49 1.24
CA THR A 165 12.24 1.24 1.40
C THR A 165 11.29 1.23 2.61
N ILE A 166 10.00 1.31 2.33
CA ILE A 166 8.97 0.87 3.27
C ILE A 166 9.11 -0.66 3.36
N LEU A 167 9.71 -1.13 4.48
CA LEU A 167 10.12 -2.52 4.71
C LEU A 167 8.98 -3.54 4.60
#